data_AF-A0A920S568-F1
#
_entry.id   AF-A0A920S568-F1
#
_cell.length_a   1.000
_cell.length_b   1.000
_cell.length_c   1.000
_cell.angle_alpha   90.00
_cell.angle_beta   90.00
_cell.angle_gamma   90.00
#
_symmetry.space_group_name_H-M   'P 1'
#
loop_
_entity.id
_entity.type
_entity.pdbx_description
1 polymer ?
#
loop_
_entity_poly.entity_id
_entity_poly.type
_entity_poly.pdbx_seq_one_letter_code
_entity_poly.pdbx_strand_id
1 'polypeptide(L)'
;MNNKTITKFLILGLIIVTISPAAMSHSNHGNDANVRAMASMLASMQHFPSEEDQVKLQEILDQDSSTDNEKTLASAIMRIEHQSDPEDAFSLDSIIESETASGSVINIAIVIKNFSHGVSDADKRKLQLINFKG
;
A
#
# COMPACT_ATOMS: atom_id res chain seq x y z
N MET A 1 -0.94 35.54 60.76
CA MET A 1 -2.15 34.77 60.43
C MET A 1 -3.08 35.64 59.61
N ASN A 2 -3.03 35.51 58.29
CA ASN A 2 -4.19 35.62 57.42
C ASN A 2 -3.86 34.84 56.15
N ASN A 3 -4.75 33.93 55.82
CA ASN A 3 -4.54 32.71 55.07
C ASN A 3 -5.52 32.71 53.91
N LYS A 4 -5.00 32.57 52.68
CA LYS A 4 -5.40 31.53 51.72
C LYS A 4 -4.83 31.85 50.33
N THR A 5 -3.66 31.24 50.11
CA THR A 5 -3.35 30.44 48.92
C THR A 5 -3.48 31.08 47.55
N ILE A 6 -2.35 31.64 47.12
CA ILE A 6 -1.84 31.59 45.76
C ILE A 6 -1.77 30.12 45.33
N THR A 7 -2.64 29.67 44.42
CA THR A 7 -2.33 28.71 43.33
C THR A 7 -3.59 28.35 42.56
N LYS A 8 -3.51 28.43 41.21
CA LYS A 8 -3.76 27.30 40.32
C LYS A 8 -3.37 27.68 38.89
N PHE A 9 -2.14 27.32 38.54
CA PHE A 9 -1.75 27.03 37.17
C PHE A 9 -2.72 26.01 36.58
N LEU A 10 -3.17 26.16 35.33
CA LEU A 10 -3.57 24.99 34.55
C LEU A 10 -3.51 25.24 33.03
N ILE A 11 -2.44 24.68 32.46
CA ILE A 11 -2.35 23.98 31.17
C ILE A 11 -2.41 24.85 29.91
N LEU A 12 -1.22 25.38 29.60
CA LEU A 12 -0.65 25.42 28.26
C LEU A 12 -0.98 24.12 27.52
N GLY A 13 -1.76 24.22 26.44
CA GLY A 13 -2.09 23.10 25.57
C GLY A 13 -0.83 22.52 24.95
N LEU A 14 -0.27 21.49 25.58
CA LEU A 14 0.71 20.61 24.96
C LEU A 14 -0.05 19.78 23.92
N ILE A 15 -0.06 20.25 22.69
CA ILE A 15 -0.39 19.42 21.53
C ILE A 15 0.75 18.40 21.46
N ILE A 16 0.57 17.26 22.14
CA ILE A 16 1.44 16.11 21.91
C ILE A 16 1.04 15.63 20.53
N VAL A 17 1.71 16.16 19.50
CA VAL A 17 1.84 15.44 18.25
C VAL A 17 2.64 14.21 18.62
N THR A 18 1.96 13.11 18.93
CA THR A 18 2.59 11.80 18.90
C THR A 18 2.93 11.57 17.44
N ILE A 19 4.12 12.01 17.04
CA ILE A 19 4.73 11.51 15.81
C ILE A 19 5.00 10.05 16.12
N SER A 20 4.05 9.16 15.78
CA SER A 20 4.30 7.73 15.78
C SER A 20 5.46 7.51 14.80
N PRO A 21 6.62 6.98 15.22
CA PRO A 21 7.61 6.49 14.28
C PRO A 21 7.14 5.11 13.81
N ALA A 22 6.03 5.07 13.08
CA ALA A 22 5.63 3.95 12.26
C ALA A 22 5.60 4.46 10.82
N ALA A 23 6.13 3.67 9.89
CA ALA A 23 6.26 3.98 8.47
C ALA A 23 7.37 4.97 8.07
N MET A 24 8.59 4.76 8.57
CA MET A 24 9.75 4.88 7.66
C MET A 24 10.40 3.50 7.53
N SER A 25 9.61 2.51 7.10
CA SER A 25 10.18 1.26 6.60
C SER A 25 10.75 1.53 5.21
N HIS A 26 11.99 2.00 5.15
CA HIS A 26 12.77 1.96 3.92
C HIS A 26 13.21 0.52 3.67
N SER A 27 12.30 -0.33 3.19
CA SER A 27 12.64 -1.69 2.77
C SER A 27 13.43 -1.64 1.47
N ASN A 28 14.75 -1.48 1.55
CA ASN A 28 15.66 -1.87 0.49
C ASN A 28 15.85 -3.40 0.55
N HIS A 29 14.84 -4.14 0.10
CA HIS A 29 15.00 -5.55 -0.22
C HIS A 29 15.21 -5.61 -1.74
N GLY A 30 16.30 -6.18 -2.23
CA GLY A 30 16.27 -6.69 -3.59
C GLY A 30 15.10 -7.69 -3.69
N ASN A 31 13.98 -7.26 -4.27
CA ASN A 31 12.74 -8.01 -4.51
C ASN A 31 11.95 -8.45 -3.29
N ASP A 32 11.08 -7.56 -2.87
CA ASP A 32 9.90 -7.89 -2.09
C ASP A 32 9.07 -8.99 -2.80
N ALA A 33 8.92 -10.14 -2.12
CA ALA A 33 8.22 -11.32 -2.65
C ALA A 33 6.73 -11.05 -2.85
N ASN A 34 6.13 -10.23 -1.99
CA ASN A 34 4.74 -9.83 -2.08
C ASN A 34 4.55 -8.92 -3.30
N VAL A 35 5.45 -7.97 -3.52
CA VAL A 35 5.45 -7.10 -4.72
C VAL A 35 5.58 -7.92 -6.01
N ARG A 36 6.47 -8.92 -6.08
CA ARG A 36 6.57 -9.81 -7.26
C ARG A 36 5.34 -10.70 -7.45
N ALA A 37 4.78 -11.21 -6.36
CA ALA A 37 3.58 -12.02 -6.40
C ALA A 37 2.41 -11.20 -6.98
N MET A 38 2.15 -10.01 -6.42
CA MET A 38 1.14 -9.08 -6.93
C MET A 38 1.38 -8.67 -8.38
N ALA A 39 2.63 -8.39 -8.77
CA ALA A 39 2.96 -8.08 -10.16
C ALA A 39 2.66 -9.24 -11.11
N SER A 40 2.95 -10.48 -10.69
CA SER A 40 2.67 -11.69 -11.49
C SER A 40 1.17 -11.94 -11.63
N MET A 41 0.42 -11.81 -10.54
CA MET A 41 -1.05 -11.93 -10.52
C MET A 41 -1.69 -10.98 -11.51
N LEU A 42 -1.37 -9.68 -11.41
CA LEU A 42 -1.89 -8.65 -12.31
C LEU A 42 -1.52 -8.91 -13.78
N ALA A 43 -0.29 -9.36 -14.06
CA ALA A 43 0.15 -9.62 -15.43
C ALA A 43 -0.65 -10.72 -16.14
N SER A 44 -1.17 -11.71 -15.39
CA SER A 44 -2.03 -12.78 -15.89
C SER A 44 -3.53 -12.51 -15.73
N MET A 45 -3.92 -11.49 -14.97
CA MET A 45 -5.32 -11.22 -14.63
C MET A 45 -6.10 -10.58 -15.79
N GLN A 46 -7.35 -11.02 -15.99
CA GLN A 46 -8.26 -10.46 -17.01
C GLN A 46 -9.52 -9.82 -16.43
N HIS A 47 -10.13 -10.40 -15.39
CA HIS A 47 -11.40 -9.88 -14.86
C HIS A 47 -11.31 -9.62 -13.36
N PHE A 48 -10.91 -10.63 -12.61
CA PHE A 48 -10.78 -10.62 -11.16
C PHE A 48 -9.67 -11.61 -10.77
N PRO A 49 -9.10 -11.51 -9.56
CA PRO A 49 -8.11 -12.47 -9.07
C PRO A 49 -8.69 -13.89 -9.02
N SER A 50 -7.88 -14.87 -9.43
CA SER A 50 -8.25 -16.29 -9.29
C SER A 50 -8.41 -16.68 -7.81
N GLU A 51 -9.08 -17.79 -7.51
CA GLU A 51 -9.19 -18.26 -6.12
C GLU A 51 -7.82 -18.47 -5.47
N GLU A 52 -6.84 -18.99 -6.21
CA GLU A 52 -5.45 -19.16 -5.73
C GLU A 52 -4.80 -17.80 -5.43
N ASP A 53 -5.01 -16.80 -6.28
CA ASP A 53 -4.47 -15.46 -6.06
C ASP A 53 -5.16 -14.78 -4.88
N GLN A 54 -6.47 -14.96 -4.70
CA GLN A 54 -7.20 -14.43 -3.55
C GLN A 54 -6.64 -14.98 -2.23
N VAL A 55 -6.33 -16.27 -2.16
CA VAL A 55 -5.70 -16.88 -0.97
C VAL A 55 -4.34 -16.21 -0.68
N LYS A 56 -3.49 -16.05 -1.69
CA LYS A 56 -2.17 -15.40 -1.51
C LYS A 56 -2.29 -13.92 -1.14
N LEU A 57 -3.25 -13.20 -1.72
CA LEU A 57 -3.53 -11.81 -1.36
C LEU A 57 -3.99 -11.71 0.10
N GLN A 58 -4.82 -12.64 0.56
CA GLN A 58 -5.21 -12.73 1.96
C GLN A 58 -4.02 -13.02 2.88
N GLU A 59 -3.11 -13.92 2.49
CA GLU A 59 -1.86 -14.16 3.23
C GLU A 59 -1.02 -12.89 3.36
N ILE A 60 -0.89 -12.07 2.29
CA ILE A 60 -0.18 -10.79 2.35
C ILE A 60 -0.85 -9.82 3.33
N LEU A 61 -2.18 -9.78 3.37
CA LEU A 61 -2.95 -8.94 4.30
C LEU A 61 -2.73 -9.35 5.77
N ASP A 62 -2.71 -10.65 6.03
CA ASP A 62 -2.60 -11.24 7.37
C ASP A 62 -1.16 -11.27 7.92
N GLN A 63 -0.16 -11.14 7.05
CA GLN A 63 1.26 -11.14 7.44
C GLN A 63 1.65 -9.85 8.16
N ASP A 64 2.18 -9.98 9.38
CA ASP A 64 2.76 -8.85 10.15
C ASP A 64 3.99 -8.24 9.47
N SER A 65 4.70 -9.02 8.66
CA SER A 65 5.88 -8.58 7.93
C SER A 65 5.56 -7.76 6.68
N SER A 66 4.33 -7.78 6.18
CA SER A 66 3.94 -7.02 5.00
C SER A 66 3.86 -5.53 5.32
N THR A 67 4.37 -4.68 4.43
CA THR A 67 4.27 -3.23 4.60
C THR A 67 2.84 -2.71 4.39
N ASP A 68 2.54 -1.51 4.89
CA ASP A 68 1.24 -0.87 4.69
C ASP A 68 0.92 -0.67 3.20
N ASN A 69 1.94 -0.38 2.37
CA ASN A 69 1.79 -0.29 0.93
C ASN A 69 1.45 -1.64 0.31
N GLU A 70 2.13 -2.73 0.70
CA GLU A 70 1.81 -4.08 0.22
C GLU A 70 0.37 -4.47 0.57
N LYS A 71 -0.07 -4.21 1.80
CA LYS A 71 -1.44 -4.51 2.24
C LYS A 71 -2.47 -3.68 1.47
N THR A 72 -2.18 -2.41 1.22
CA THR A 72 -3.04 -1.53 0.42
C THR A 72 -3.18 -2.06 -1.02
N LEU A 73 -2.06 -2.42 -1.66
CA LEU A 73 -2.07 -2.97 -3.01
C LEU A 73 -2.79 -4.33 -3.06
N ALA A 74 -2.55 -5.21 -2.10
CA ALA A 74 -3.19 -6.53 -2.04
C ALA A 74 -4.71 -6.41 -1.88
N SER A 75 -5.17 -5.53 -0.99
CA SER A 75 -6.58 -5.21 -0.77
C SER A 75 -7.24 -4.70 -2.06
N ALA A 76 -6.56 -3.79 -2.77
CA ALA A 76 -7.06 -3.24 -4.03
C ALA A 76 -7.12 -4.27 -5.16
N ILE A 77 -6.12 -5.16 -5.28
CA ILE A 77 -6.16 -6.27 -6.24
C ILE A 77 -7.32 -7.22 -5.94
N MET A 78 -7.59 -7.49 -4.65
CA MET A 78 -8.67 -8.39 -4.22
C MET A 78 -10.06 -7.86 -4.60
N ARG A 79 -10.25 -6.54 -4.70
CA ARG A 79 -11.52 -5.89 -5.08
C ARG A 79 -11.68 -5.65 -6.59
N ILE A 80 -10.70 -5.99 -7.42
CA ILE A 80 -10.85 -5.81 -8.87
C ILE A 80 -11.99 -6.68 -9.40
N GLU A 81 -12.99 -6.03 -9.98
CA GLU A 81 -14.08 -6.65 -10.74
C GLU A 81 -14.22 -5.98 -12.11
N HIS A 82 -13.60 -6.56 -13.14
CA HIS A 82 -13.46 -6.01 -14.50
C HIS A 82 -12.67 -4.70 -14.58
N GLN A 83 -12.62 -3.89 -13.53
CA GLN A 83 -11.92 -2.61 -13.45
C GLN A 83 -11.41 -2.39 -12.01
N SER A 84 -10.64 -1.33 -11.80
CA SER A 84 -10.29 -0.87 -10.46
C SER A 84 -11.53 -0.48 -9.64
N ASP A 85 -11.47 -0.78 -8.34
CA ASP A 85 -12.49 -0.34 -7.40
C ASP A 85 -12.31 1.16 -7.10
N PRO A 86 -13.36 1.99 -7.25
CA PRO A 86 -13.27 3.42 -7.00
C PRO A 86 -12.98 3.78 -5.53
N GLU A 87 -13.30 2.91 -4.57
CA GLU A 87 -13.00 3.14 -3.14
C GLU A 87 -11.49 3.18 -2.87
N ASP A 88 -10.68 2.59 -3.77
CA ASP A 88 -9.23 2.51 -3.63
C ASP A 88 -8.48 3.70 -4.20
N ALA A 89 -9.16 4.54 -5.00
CA ALA A 89 -8.53 5.61 -5.77
C ALA A 89 -7.63 6.51 -4.91
N PHE A 90 -8.12 6.95 -3.74
CA PHE A 90 -7.37 7.83 -2.84
C PHE A 90 -6.11 7.16 -2.26
N SER A 91 -6.24 5.90 -1.84
CA SER A 91 -5.12 5.15 -1.26
C SER A 91 -4.04 4.84 -2.32
N LEU A 92 -4.46 4.50 -3.53
CA LEU A 92 -3.57 4.26 -4.67
C LEU A 92 -2.87 5.56 -5.09
N ASP A 93 -3.56 6.70 -5.10
CA ASP A 93 -2.95 8.00 -5.38
C ASP A 93 -1.93 8.40 -4.31
N SER A 94 -2.22 8.13 -3.04
CA SER A 94 -1.27 8.36 -1.95
C SER A 94 0.04 7.56 -2.13
N ILE A 95 -0.05 6.33 -2.65
CA ILE A 95 1.14 5.52 -2.99
C ILE A 95 1.88 6.10 -4.20
N ILE A 96 1.15 6.52 -5.23
CA ILE A 96 1.73 7.06 -6.47
C ILE A 96 2.49 8.37 -6.21
N GLU A 97 1.96 9.22 -5.33
CA GLU A 97 2.54 10.51 -4.96
C GLU A 97 3.62 10.40 -3.86
N SER A 98 3.83 9.21 -3.30
CA SER A 98 4.78 8.99 -2.21
C SER A 98 6.23 9.17 -2.68
N GLU A 99 6.97 10.03 -1.98
CA GLU A 99 8.42 10.21 -2.19
C GLU A 99 9.25 9.03 -1.64
N THR A 100 8.65 8.15 -0.82
CA THR A 100 9.34 7.07 -0.13
C THR A 100 8.98 5.68 -0.66
N ALA A 101 7.90 5.54 -1.42
CA ALA A 101 7.52 4.29 -2.07
C ALA A 101 8.54 3.89 -3.15
N SER A 102 8.80 2.58 -3.28
CA SER A 102 9.68 2.09 -4.34
C SER A 102 9.02 2.24 -5.72
N GLY A 103 9.84 2.35 -6.77
CA GLY A 103 9.31 2.42 -8.14
C GLY A 103 8.48 1.20 -8.54
N SER A 104 8.74 0.01 -7.98
CA SER A 104 7.92 -1.19 -8.22
C SER A 104 6.54 -1.07 -7.58
N VAL A 105 6.47 -0.58 -6.33
CA VAL A 105 5.21 -0.33 -5.62
C VAL A 105 4.38 0.73 -6.35
N ILE A 106 5.00 1.84 -6.76
CA ILE A 106 4.34 2.90 -7.55
C ILE A 106 3.80 2.34 -8.88
N ASN A 107 4.61 1.53 -9.59
CA ASN A 107 4.16 0.93 -10.84
C ASN A 107 2.96 0.00 -10.64
N ILE A 108 2.92 -0.82 -9.61
CA ILE A 108 1.77 -1.68 -9.31
C ILE A 108 0.52 -0.82 -9.04
N ALA A 109 0.63 0.24 -8.24
CA ALA A 109 -0.49 1.14 -7.97
C ALA A 109 -1.07 1.76 -9.25
N ILE A 110 -0.21 2.22 -10.17
CA ILE A 110 -0.62 2.74 -11.48
C ILE A 110 -1.34 1.67 -12.30
N VAL A 111 -0.82 0.44 -12.32
CA VAL A 111 -1.46 -0.66 -13.06
C VAL A 111 -2.82 -1.01 -12.49
N ILE A 112 -2.96 -1.06 -11.16
CA ILE A 112 -4.26 -1.29 -10.52
C ILE A 112 -5.24 -0.20 -10.96
N LYS A 113 -4.89 1.09 -10.82
CA LYS A 113 -5.78 2.20 -11.24
C LYS A 113 -6.24 2.09 -12.69
N ASN A 114 -5.34 1.67 -13.59
CA ASN A 114 -5.60 1.55 -15.02
C ASN A 114 -6.24 0.22 -15.44
N PHE A 115 -6.46 -0.72 -14.51
CA PHE A 115 -7.00 -2.02 -14.84
C PHE A 115 -8.38 -1.90 -15.47
N SER A 116 -8.57 -2.50 -16.65
CA SER A 116 -9.85 -2.51 -17.37
C SER A 116 -9.89 -3.70 -18.33
N HIS A 117 -10.68 -4.71 -17.97
CA HIS A 117 -10.74 -6.02 -18.62
C HIS A 117 -9.36 -6.64 -18.87
N GLY A 118 -8.45 -6.42 -17.92
CA GLY A 118 -7.07 -6.88 -17.96
C GLY A 118 -6.06 -5.75 -17.99
N VAL A 119 -4.78 -6.13 -17.92
CA VAL A 119 -3.65 -5.19 -17.96
C VAL A 119 -3.23 -4.94 -19.41
N SER A 120 -2.96 -3.67 -19.75
CA SER A 120 -2.44 -3.27 -21.06
C SER A 120 -1.07 -3.92 -21.36
N ASP A 121 -0.70 -4.09 -22.64
CA ASP A 121 0.61 -4.65 -22.99
C ASP A 121 1.78 -3.80 -22.47
N ALA A 122 1.60 -2.48 -22.40
CA ALA A 122 2.59 -1.57 -21.85
C ALA A 122 2.79 -1.79 -20.34
N ASP A 123 1.69 -1.95 -19.61
CA ASP A 123 1.72 -2.19 -18.18
C ASP A 123 2.19 -3.61 -17.84
N LYS A 124 1.83 -4.62 -18.64
CA LYS A 124 2.39 -5.98 -18.52
C LYS A 124 3.92 -5.97 -18.58
N ARG A 125 4.52 -5.19 -19.48
CA ARG A 125 5.99 -5.05 -19.55
C ARG A 125 6.57 -4.42 -18.29
N LYS A 126 5.89 -3.43 -17.70
CA LYS A 126 6.33 -2.83 -16.42
C LYS A 126 6.28 -3.87 -15.29
N LEU A 127 5.19 -4.63 -15.20
CA LEU A 127 5.05 -5.71 -14.21
C LEU A 127 6.11 -6.80 -14.39
N GLN A 128 6.37 -7.22 -15.63
CA GLN A 128 7.42 -8.20 -15.93
C GLN A 128 8.80 -7.71 -15.49
N LEU A 129 9.12 -6.42 -15.67
CA LEU A 129 10.40 -5.85 -15.24
C LEU A 129 10.59 -5.92 -13.72
N ILE A 130 9.51 -5.86 -12.93
CA ILE A 130 9.55 -6.06 -11.47
C ILE A 130 10.00 -7.49 -11.14
N ASN A 131 9.54 -8.48 -11.93
CA ASN A 131 9.91 -9.88 -11.74
C ASN A 131 11.35 -10.21 -12.17
N PHE A 132 11.91 -9.46 -13.13
CA PHE A 132 13.27 -9.68 -13.65
C PHE A 132 14.38 -8.97 -12.87
N LYS A 133 14.07 -7.88 -12.16
CA LYS A 133 15.07 -7.09 -11.43
C LYS A 133 15.51 -7.72 -10.11
N GLY A 134 15.32 -9.04 -10.00
CA GLY A 134 15.48 -9.77 -8.78
C GLY A 134 16.42 -10.92 -8.67
#